data_AF-A0A954A3W9-F1
#
_entry.id   AF-A0A954A3W9-F1
#
_cell.length_a   1.000
_cell.length_b   1.000
_cell.length_c   1.000
_cell.angle_alpha   90.00
_cell.angle_beta   90.00
_cell.angle_gamma   90.00
#
_symmetry.space_group_name_H-M   'P 1'
#
loop_
_entity.id
_entity.type
_entity.pdbx_description
1 polymer ?
#
loop_
_entity_poly.entity_id
_entity_poly.type
_entity_poly.pdbx_seq_one_letter_code
_entity_poly.pdbx_strand_id
1 'polypeptide(L)'
;MRRLLTLTFVALGWATAAPSASLSAQVVVVPPGLHATPITSGPAIAGLNGVIATADERLLIARGSVATGTTSELIEHDLVTGVTTSLIAGLPLGNPDRMLLGDGSALLGDGLVLADHNSMETAECCDGRVYRIDLDTLAVTTIAAGNPLSSPGDPFGIAQGLGGAFGEHLYVMDFEGASPSPPVLYRVLPDGTPQPFVFDEPNWPLNASPKDLAFDPTGAYGGDLFIADDGSSDVIWRVTPSGVVTEFAPFPR
;
A
#
# COMPACT_ATOMS: atom_id res chain seq x y z
N MET A 1 -18.82 -21.24 -7.01
CA MET A 1 -17.38 -21.12 -7.36
C MET A 1 -17.10 -19.65 -7.63
N ARG A 2 -16.48 -18.93 -6.68
CA ARG A 2 -16.00 -17.57 -6.92
C ARG A 2 -14.66 -17.71 -7.66
N ARG A 3 -14.57 -17.22 -8.90
CA ARG A 3 -13.30 -17.17 -9.64
C ARG A 3 -12.49 -16.04 -9.01
N LEU A 4 -11.35 -16.38 -8.41
CA LEU A 4 -10.37 -15.40 -7.96
C LEU A 4 -9.81 -14.73 -9.22
N LEU A 5 -10.11 -13.45 -9.41
CA LEU A 5 -9.57 -12.66 -10.51
C LEU A 5 -8.22 -12.12 -10.05
N THR A 6 -7.14 -12.80 -10.40
CA THR A 6 -5.79 -12.27 -10.16
C THR A 6 -5.54 -11.15 -11.17
N LEU A 7 -5.76 -9.89 -10.77
CA LEU A 7 -5.29 -8.74 -11.54
C LEU A 7 -3.81 -8.53 -11.26
N THR A 8 -2.96 -8.80 -12.26
CA THR A 8 -1.59 -8.29 -12.25
C THR A 8 -1.61 -6.91 -12.89
N PHE A 9 -1.61 -5.86 -12.07
CA PHE A 9 -1.33 -4.51 -12.56
C PHE A 9 0.18 -4.35 -12.75
N VAL A 10 0.60 -4.06 -13.97
CA VAL A 10 1.95 -3.57 -14.25
C VAL A 10 1.88 -2.05 -14.23
N ALA A 11 2.06 -1.46 -13.04
CA ALA A 11 2.21 -0.01 -12.90
C ALA A 11 3.66 0.35 -13.29
N LEU A 12 3.85 0.83 -14.51
CA LEU A 12 5.17 1.18 -15.04
C LEU A 12 5.44 2.68 -14.88
N GLY A 13 6.41 2.98 -14.03
CA GLY A 13 7.28 4.15 -14.12
C GLY A 13 6.71 5.47 -13.62
N TRP A 14 7.37 6.03 -12.61
CA TRP A 14 7.30 7.45 -12.26
C TRP A 14 7.85 8.28 -13.43
N ALA A 15 7.01 8.61 -14.41
CA ALA A 15 7.40 9.49 -15.50
C ALA A 15 7.12 10.95 -15.10
N THR A 16 8.17 11.68 -14.73
CA THR A 16 8.16 13.16 -14.60
C THR A 16 8.12 13.87 -15.96
N ALA A 17 7.64 13.18 -17.01
CA ALA A 17 7.73 13.68 -18.38
C ALA A 17 6.83 14.91 -18.56
N ALA A 18 7.42 15.96 -19.15
CA ALA A 18 6.71 17.16 -19.56
C ALA A 18 5.45 16.83 -20.39
N PRO A 19 4.37 17.62 -20.28
CA PRO A 19 3.03 17.30 -20.81
C PRO A 19 2.90 17.18 -22.34
N SER A 20 4.00 17.12 -23.10
CA SER A 20 4.01 17.02 -24.56
C SER A 20 4.76 15.80 -25.13
N ALA A 21 5.35 14.94 -24.30
CA ALA A 21 5.94 13.70 -24.80
C ALA A 21 4.82 12.67 -25.06
N SER A 22 4.64 12.24 -26.31
CA SER A 22 3.79 11.08 -26.58
C SER A 22 4.39 9.89 -25.85
N LEU A 23 3.71 9.39 -24.81
CA LEU A 23 4.10 8.14 -24.17
C LEU A 23 4.07 7.05 -25.23
N SER A 24 5.24 6.56 -25.63
CA SER A 24 5.33 5.35 -26.45
C SER A 24 4.61 4.25 -25.69
N ALA A 25 3.69 3.54 -26.36
CA ALA A 25 2.97 2.42 -25.75
C ALA A 25 3.97 1.51 -25.04
N GLN A 26 3.89 1.47 -23.71
CA GLN A 26 4.73 0.57 -22.94
C GLN A 26 4.32 -0.86 -23.27
N VAL A 27 5.30 -1.66 -23.71
CA VAL A 27 5.07 -3.06 -24.03
C VAL A 27 5.01 -3.82 -22.71
N VAL A 28 3.81 -4.19 -22.29
CA VAL A 28 3.64 -5.16 -21.20
C VAL A 28 4.08 -6.52 -21.73
N VAL A 29 5.20 -7.04 -21.21
CA VAL A 29 5.67 -8.39 -21.53
C VAL A 29 4.90 -9.38 -20.67
N VAL A 30 3.99 -10.12 -21.29
CA VAL A 30 3.25 -11.19 -20.63
C VAL A 30 4.07 -12.48 -20.73
N PRO A 31 4.47 -13.11 -19.61
CA PRO A 31 5.20 -14.39 -19.65
C PRO A 31 4.47 -15.47 -20.46
N PRO A 32 5.18 -16.39 -21.13
CA PRO A 32 4.55 -17.49 -21.85
C PRO A 32 3.60 -18.29 -20.96
N GLY A 33 2.40 -18.59 -21.48
CA GLY A 33 1.35 -19.31 -20.74
C GLY A 33 0.45 -18.41 -19.88
N LEU A 34 0.75 -17.12 -19.76
CA LEU A 34 -0.16 -16.11 -19.20
C LEU A 34 -0.85 -15.32 -20.31
N HIS A 35 -2.03 -14.78 -20.00
CA HIS A 35 -2.79 -13.91 -20.89
C HIS A 35 -3.09 -12.61 -20.15
N ALA A 36 -2.79 -11.47 -20.78
CA ALA A 36 -3.28 -10.18 -20.34
C ALA A 36 -4.43 -9.74 -21.23
N THR A 37 -5.47 -9.18 -20.63
CA THR A 37 -6.58 -8.54 -21.35
C THR A 37 -6.78 -7.16 -20.74
N PRO A 38 -6.85 -6.08 -21.55
CA PRO A 38 -7.20 -4.77 -21.03
C PRO A 38 -8.56 -4.84 -20.35
N ILE A 39 -8.63 -4.44 -19.08
CA ILE A 39 -9.88 -4.45 -18.29
C ILE A 39 -10.65 -3.14 -18.51
N THR A 40 -9.93 -2.05 -18.73
CA THR A 40 -10.48 -0.73 -19.09
C THR A 40 -9.48 0.03 -19.97
N SER A 41 -9.95 1.03 -20.70
CA SER A 41 -9.13 1.98 -21.44
C SER A 41 -9.68 3.39 -21.23
N GLY A 42 -8.81 4.35 -20.98
CA GLY A 42 -9.21 5.73 -20.74
C GLY A 42 -8.02 6.68 -20.69
N PRO A 43 -8.26 7.95 -20.34
CA PRO A 43 -7.19 8.90 -20.05
C PRO A 43 -6.24 8.32 -18.99
N ALA A 44 -4.94 8.59 -19.16
CA ALA A 44 -3.95 8.20 -18.16
C ALA A 44 -4.28 8.87 -16.82
N ILE A 45 -4.39 8.07 -15.77
CA ILE A 45 -4.46 8.57 -14.40
C ILE A 45 -3.01 8.75 -13.95
N ALA A 46 -2.58 10.00 -13.81
CA ALA A 46 -1.25 10.31 -13.29
C ALA A 46 -1.23 10.17 -11.76
N GLY A 47 -0.06 9.91 -11.18
CA GLY A 47 0.13 9.87 -9.72
C GLY A 47 -0.55 8.69 -9.02
N LEU A 48 -0.69 7.55 -9.71
CA LEU A 48 -1.23 6.32 -9.12
C LEU A 48 -0.26 5.78 -8.06
N ASN A 49 -0.76 5.67 -6.84
CA ASN A 49 0.00 5.11 -5.72
C ASN A 49 -0.58 3.78 -5.24
N GLY A 50 -1.91 3.63 -5.30
CA GLY A 50 -2.60 2.41 -4.93
C GLY A 50 -3.77 2.10 -5.85
N VAL A 51 -4.04 0.81 -6.05
CA VAL A 51 -5.24 0.34 -6.76
C VAL A 51 -5.76 -0.94 -6.10
N ILE A 52 -7.07 -1.03 -5.91
CA ILE A 52 -7.73 -2.26 -5.46
C ILE A 52 -9.02 -2.50 -6.24
N ALA A 53 -9.27 -3.75 -6.60
CA ALA A 53 -10.51 -4.16 -7.23
C ALA A 53 -11.51 -4.63 -6.17
N THR A 54 -12.76 -4.24 -6.32
CA THR A 54 -13.88 -4.64 -5.47
C THR A 54 -14.66 -5.79 -6.11
N ALA A 55 -15.50 -6.48 -5.33
CA ALA A 55 -16.29 -7.60 -5.81
C ALA A 55 -17.43 -7.19 -6.77
N ASP A 56 -17.82 -5.91 -6.76
CA ASP A 56 -18.87 -5.31 -7.59
C ASP A 56 -18.31 -4.53 -8.79
N GLU A 57 -17.17 -4.98 -9.31
CA GLU A 57 -16.60 -4.51 -10.58
C GLU A 57 -16.18 -3.02 -10.56
N ARG A 58 -15.70 -2.53 -9.42
CA ARG A 58 -15.11 -1.19 -9.29
C ARG A 58 -13.62 -1.28 -9.01
N LEU A 59 -12.85 -0.34 -9.54
CA LEU A 59 -11.48 -0.05 -9.12
C LEU A 59 -11.48 1.16 -8.19
N LEU A 60 -10.96 0.99 -6.99
CA LEU A 60 -10.62 2.09 -6.11
C LEU A 60 -9.16 2.44 -6.32
N ILE A 61 -8.87 3.71 -6.47
CA ILE A 61 -7.58 4.23 -6.91
C ILE A 61 -7.16 5.35 -5.97
N ALA A 62 -6.02 5.17 -5.32
CA ALA A 62 -5.35 6.19 -4.52
C ALA A 62 -4.41 6.98 -5.42
N ARG A 63 -4.58 8.30 -5.44
CA ARG A 63 -3.73 9.24 -6.17
C ARG A 63 -3.01 10.20 -5.22
N GLY A 64 -1.69 10.22 -5.31
CA GLY A 64 -0.81 11.11 -4.52
C GLY A 64 -0.62 12.50 -5.11
N SER A 65 -0.23 13.45 -4.26
CA SER A 65 0.00 14.87 -4.63
C SER A 65 1.42 15.19 -5.12
N VAL A 66 2.41 14.38 -4.70
CA VAL A 66 3.79 14.84 -4.46
C VAL A 66 4.55 15.31 -5.70
N ALA A 67 4.16 14.91 -6.90
CA ALA A 67 4.92 15.22 -8.13
C ALA A 67 4.27 16.27 -9.04
N THR A 68 2.99 16.59 -8.84
CA THR A 68 2.17 17.26 -9.86
C THR A 68 1.46 18.52 -9.38
N GLY A 69 1.54 18.84 -8.08
CA GLY A 69 0.76 19.92 -7.47
C GLY A 69 -0.76 19.65 -7.51
N THR A 70 -1.15 18.39 -7.76
CA THR A 70 -2.55 17.97 -7.74
C THR A 70 -2.96 17.61 -6.33
N THR A 71 -4.24 17.81 -6.01
CA THR A 71 -4.81 17.35 -4.75
C THR A 71 -4.83 15.81 -4.71
N SER A 72 -4.41 15.24 -3.57
CA SER A 72 -4.55 13.81 -3.30
C SER A 72 -6.01 13.39 -3.34
N GLU A 73 -6.27 12.20 -3.89
CA GLU A 73 -7.64 11.80 -4.21
C GLU A 73 -7.82 10.29 -4.06
N LEU A 74 -8.98 9.88 -3.54
CA LEU A 74 -9.53 8.55 -3.72
C LEU A 74 -10.54 8.59 -4.87
N ILE A 75 -10.26 7.82 -5.90
CA ILE A 75 -11.04 7.77 -7.13
C ILE A 75 -11.69 6.39 -7.23
N GLU A 76 -12.94 6.35 -7.69
CA GLU A 76 -13.61 5.15 -8.13
C GLU A 76 -13.66 5.11 -9.65
N HIS A 77 -13.35 3.97 -10.24
CA HIS A 77 -13.56 3.70 -11.65
C HIS A 77 -14.43 2.46 -11.82
N ASP A 78 -15.63 2.66 -12.34
CA ASP A 78 -16.61 1.61 -12.62
C ASP A 78 -16.19 0.88 -13.91
N LEU A 79 -15.93 -0.43 -13.81
CA LEU A 79 -15.46 -1.25 -14.93
C LEU A 79 -16.57 -1.60 -15.93
N VAL A 80 -17.84 -1.46 -15.54
CA VAL A 80 -19.01 -1.74 -16.38
C VAL A 80 -19.33 -0.52 -17.23
N THR A 81 -19.40 0.65 -16.61
CA THR A 81 -19.79 1.90 -17.28
C THR A 81 -18.59 2.67 -17.84
N GLY A 82 -17.39 2.40 -17.35
CA GLY A 82 -16.17 3.15 -17.67
C GLY A 82 -16.14 4.54 -17.04
N VAL A 83 -17.07 4.86 -16.13
CA VAL A 83 -17.16 6.16 -15.47
C VAL A 83 -16.16 6.23 -14.33
N THR A 84 -15.47 7.36 -14.23
CA THR A 84 -14.54 7.67 -13.13
C THR A 84 -15.13 8.78 -12.26
N THR A 85 -15.16 8.55 -10.94
CA THR A 85 -15.76 9.45 -9.95
C THR A 85 -14.75 9.76 -8.84
N SER A 86 -14.67 11.03 -8.45
CA SER A 86 -13.97 11.46 -7.25
C SER A 86 -14.77 11.08 -6.01
N LEU A 87 -14.22 10.26 -5.13
CA LEU A 87 -14.87 9.94 -3.85
C LEU A 87 -14.42 10.92 -2.75
N ILE A 88 -13.11 11.10 -2.58
CA ILE A 88 -12.53 11.98 -1.58
C ILE A 88 -11.40 12.76 -2.23
N ALA A 89 -11.36 14.08 -2.02
CA ALA A 89 -10.30 14.93 -2.52
C ALA A 89 -9.76 15.84 -1.42
N GLY A 90 -8.44 15.87 -1.28
CA GLY A 90 -7.73 16.68 -0.29
C GLY A 90 -7.78 16.05 1.09
N LEU A 91 -7.75 16.90 2.11
CA LEU A 91 -7.72 16.44 3.50
C LEU A 91 -8.93 15.52 3.80
N PRO A 92 -8.72 14.43 4.54
CA PRO A 92 -7.51 14.11 5.30
C PRO A 92 -6.40 13.39 4.50
N LEU A 93 -6.56 13.18 3.19
CA LEU A 93 -5.57 12.49 2.36
C LEU A 93 -4.38 13.40 2.04
N GLY A 94 -3.19 13.04 2.51
CA GLY A 94 -1.92 13.71 2.23
C GLY A 94 -1.23 13.12 1.00
N ASN A 95 -0.81 11.86 1.09
CA ASN A 95 -0.23 11.07 0.02
C ASN A 95 -0.67 9.60 0.15
N PRO A 96 -1.89 9.27 -0.32
CA PRO A 96 -2.46 7.95 -0.13
C PRO A 96 -1.65 6.92 -0.93
N ASP A 97 -1.20 5.85 -0.29
CA ASP A 97 -0.37 4.80 -0.85
C ASP A 97 -1.12 3.46 -0.86
N ARG A 98 -0.69 2.46 -0.08
CA ARG A 98 -1.26 1.12 -0.14
C ARG A 98 -2.67 1.06 0.43
N MET A 99 -3.49 0.24 -0.22
CA MET A 99 -4.89 0.03 0.11
C MET A 99 -5.17 -1.46 0.34
N LEU A 100 -6.09 -1.74 1.27
CA LEU A 100 -6.71 -3.05 1.42
C LEU A 100 -8.21 -2.89 1.71
N LEU A 101 -9.00 -3.87 1.33
CA LEU A 101 -10.40 -3.97 1.77
C LEU A 101 -10.43 -4.67 3.11
N GLY A 102 -11.20 -4.13 4.05
CA GLY A 102 -11.46 -4.76 5.32
C GLY A 102 -12.24 -6.07 5.14
N ASP A 103 -12.11 -6.95 6.12
CA ASP A 103 -12.66 -8.30 6.13
C ASP A 103 -13.90 -8.46 7.03
N GLY A 104 -14.43 -7.36 7.55
CA GLY A 104 -15.52 -7.33 8.53
C GLY A 104 -15.07 -7.49 9.98
N SER A 105 -13.76 -7.60 10.25
CA SER A 105 -13.23 -7.66 11.62
C SER A 105 -13.50 -6.36 12.40
N ALA A 106 -13.40 -6.42 13.73
CA ALA A 106 -13.62 -5.26 14.59
C ALA A 106 -12.68 -4.08 14.25
N LEU A 107 -11.44 -4.38 13.86
CA LEU A 107 -10.45 -3.39 13.49
C LEU A 107 -10.73 -2.79 12.10
N LEU A 108 -10.87 -3.65 11.09
CA LEU A 108 -10.89 -3.21 9.69
C LEU A 108 -12.30 -2.91 9.16
N GLY A 109 -13.34 -3.51 9.75
CA GLY A 109 -14.71 -3.44 9.24
C GLY A 109 -14.80 -3.89 7.79
N ASP A 110 -15.84 -3.46 7.08
CA ASP A 110 -16.03 -3.72 5.65
C ASP A 110 -15.51 -2.56 4.75
N GLY A 111 -14.79 -1.61 5.34
CA GLY A 111 -14.34 -0.40 4.67
C GLY A 111 -13.05 -0.57 3.87
N LEU A 112 -12.60 0.52 3.24
CA LEU A 112 -11.27 0.62 2.64
C LEU A 112 -10.28 1.06 3.72
N VAL A 113 -9.20 0.33 3.90
CA VAL A 113 -8.08 0.73 4.74
C VAL A 113 -6.95 1.24 3.85
N LEU A 114 -6.37 2.36 4.23
CA LEU A 114 -5.46 3.14 3.41
C LEU A 114 -4.29 3.63 4.25
N ALA A 115 -3.07 3.34 3.81
CA ALA A 115 -1.86 3.98 4.30
C ALA A 115 -1.71 5.34 3.61
N ASP A 116 -1.47 6.40 4.38
CA ASP A 116 -1.28 7.76 3.90
C ASP A 116 0.08 8.25 4.41
N HIS A 117 1.07 8.29 3.52
CA HIS A 117 2.45 8.59 3.90
C HIS A 117 2.70 10.10 3.99
N ASN A 118 3.63 10.52 4.85
CA ASN A 118 4.03 11.91 4.98
C ASN A 118 4.96 12.33 3.83
N SER A 119 4.38 12.80 2.73
CA SER A 119 5.21 13.33 1.64
C SER A 119 5.90 14.68 1.93
N MET A 120 5.55 15.35 3.03
CA MET A 120 6.12 16.64 3.42
C MET A 120 6.32 16.71 4.93
N GLU A 121 7.47 16.22 5.41
CA GLU A 121 7.88 16.10 6.83
C GLU A 121 7.59 17.33 7.74
N THR A 122 7.34 18.50 7.16
CA THR A 122 7.15 19.77 7.89
C THR A 122 5.73 20.35 7.83
N ALA A 123 4.78 19.72 7.13
CA ALA A 123 3.41 20.20 7.04
C ALA A 123 2.48 19.48 8.04
N GLU A 124 1.74 20.25 8.83
CA GLU A 124 0.77 19.77 9.84
C GLU A 124 -0.32 18.85 9.26
N CYS A 125 -0.56 18.93 7.95
CA CYS A 125 -1.48 18.04 7.24
C CYS A 125 -0.91 16.66 6.90
N CYS A 126 0.37 16.40 7.19
CA CYS A 126 1.07 15.25 6.63
C CYS A 126 1.56 14.25 7.67
N ASP A 127 1.19 14.32 8.95
CA ASP A 127 1.47 13.21 9.88
C ASP A 127 0.95 11.91 9.27
N GLY A 128 1.86 11.00 8.91
CA GLY A 128 1.50 9.80 8.20
C GLY A 128 0.54 8.96 9.02
N ARG A 129 -0.55 8.54 8.39
CA ARG A 129 -1.68 7.93 9.07
C ARG A 129 -2.13 6.69 8.33
N VAL A 130 -2.78 5.81 9.07
CA VAL A 130 -3.58 4.77 8.45
C VAL A 130 -5.05 5.11 8.70
N TYR A 131 -5.80 5.20 7.61
CA TYR A 131 -7.22 5.49 7.62
C TYR A 131 -8.04 4.24 7.36
N ARG A 132 -9.25 4.23 7.92
CA ARG A 132 -10.37 3.42 7.47
C ARG A 132 -11.43 4.35 6.88
N ILE A 133 -11.89 4.04 5.69
CA ILE A 133 -12.88 4.79 4.92
C ILE A 133 -14.09 3.88 4.75
N ASP A 134 -15.22 4.30 5.32
CA ASP A 134 -16.51 3.67 5.08
C ASP A 134 -16.94 4.00 3.64
N LEU A 135 -17.09 3.00 2.77
CA LEU A 135 -17.33 3.24 1.34
C LEU A 135 -18.77 3.68 1.03
N ASP A 136 -19.71 3.49 1.95
CA ASP A 136 -21.11 3.91 1.75
C ASP A 136 -21.32 5.37 2.16
N THR A 137 -20.65 5.80 3.23
CA THR A 137 -20.80 7.15 3.82
C THR A 137 -19.62 8.07 3.54
N LEU A 138 -18.51 7.52 3.04
CA LEU A 138 -17.21 8.18 2.86
C LEU A 138 -16.65 8.76 4.17
N ALA A 139 -17.11 8.26 5.32
CA ALA A 139 -16.59 8.66 6.62
C ALA A 139 -15.16 8.13 6.80
N VAL A 140 -14.23 9.03 7.12
CA VAL A 140 -12.82 8.70 7.35
C VAL A 140 -12.55 8.62 8.85
N THR A 141 -11.95 7.51 9.29
CA THR A 141 -11.50 7.29 10.67
C THR A 141 -10.01 7.00 10.67
N THR A 142 -9.25 7.64 11.56
CA THR A 142 -7.84 7.27 11.79
C THR A 142 -7.78 6.01 12.64
N ILE A 143 -7.13 4.97 12.13
CA ILE A 143 -6.88 3.73 12.88
C ILE A 143 -5.48 3.68 13.49
N ALA A 144 -4.51 4.38 12.89
CA ALA A 144 -3.18 4.57 13.45
C ALA A 144 -2.62 5.94 13.06
N ALA A 145 -1.90 6.60 13.96
CA ALA A 145 -1.25 7.89 13.74
C ALA A 145 0.22 7.74 13.28
N GLY A 146 0.55 6.62 12.62
CA GLY A 146 1.90 6.30 12.16
C GLY A 146 2.72 5.48 13.15
N ASN A 147 4.04 5.51 12.97
CA ASN A 147 5.03 4.82 13.78
C ASN A 147 4.83 5.03 15.30
N PRO A 148 4.69 3.98 16.12
CA PRO A 148 4.61 4.15 17.57
C PRO A 148 5.95 4.53 18.24
N LEU A 149 7.07 4.52 17.51
CA LEU A 149 8.41 4.84 18.02
C LEU A 149 8.92 6.23 17.63
N SER A 150 8.44 6.79 16.52
CA SER A 150 8.83 8.10 15.98
C SER A 150 7.60 8.88 15.51
N SER A 151 7.69 10.21 15.50
CA SER A 151 6.66 11.07 14.94
C SER A 151 7.33 12.21 14.17
N PRO A 152 6.82 12.58 12.98
CA PRO A 152 5.76 11.90 12.23
C PRO A 152 6.20 10.50 11.77
N GLY A 153 5.24 9.61 11.52
CA GLY A 153 5.51 8.34 10.83
C GLY A 153 5.15 8.43 9.34
N ASP A 154 5.54 7.40 8.59
CA ASP A 154 5.37 7.25 7.15
C ASP A 154 4.80 5.89 6.78
N PRO A 155 3.54 5.60 7.16
CA PRO A 155 2.92 4.34 6.81
C PRO A 155 2.81 4.24 5.29
N PHE A 156 3.40 3.18 4.74
CA PHE A 156 3.45 2.94 3.31
C PHE A 156 2.79 1.61 2.98
N GLY A 157 3.32 0.52 3.55
CA GLY A 157 2.81 -0.83 3.35
C GLY A 157 1.77 -1.22 4.37
N ILE A 158 0.71 -1.91 3.95
CA ILE A 158 -0.26 -2.49 4.88
C ILE A 158 -0.60 -3.92 4.47
N ALA A 159 -0.72 -4.80 5.46
CA ALA A 159 -1.21 -6.17 5.28
C ALA A 159 -2.02 -6.62 6.49
N GLN A 160 -3.10 -7.34 6.23
CA GLN A 160 -3.87 -7.96 7.29
C GLN A 160 -3.27 -9.29 7.70
N GLY A 161 -3.03 -9.47 9.00
CA GLY A 161 -2.64 -10.73 9.61
C GLY A 161 -3.71 -11.80 9.40
N LEU A 162 -3.27 -13.00 9.00
CA LEU A 162 -4.16 -14.12 8.65
C LEU A 162 -4.63 -14.93 9.87
N GLY A 163 -4.52 -14.37 11.09
CA GLY A 163 -4.71 -15.10 12.33
C GLY A 163 -3.48 -15.94 12.71
N GLY A 164 -3.73 -17.02 13.46
CA GLY A 164 -2.66 -17.94 13.88
C GLY A 164 -1.57 -17.25 14.68
N ALA A 165 -0.31 -17.46 14.29
CA ALA A 165 0.84 -16.93 15.00
C ALA A 165 1.05 -15.42 14.83
N PHE A 166 0.56 -14.83 13.73
CA PHE A 166 0.56 -13.38 13.52
C PHE A 166 -0.69 -12.71 14.11
N GLY A 167 -1.71 -13.48 14.49
CA GLY A 167 -2.98 -12.93 14.99
C GLY A 167 -3.75 -12.15 13.93
N GLU A 168 -4.86 -11.55 14.37
CA GLU A 168 -5.74 -10.72 13.53
C GLU A 168 -5.38 -9.24 13.71
N HIS A 169 -4.15 -8.89 13.35
CA HIS A 169 -3.63 -7.53 13.44
C HIS A 169 -3.50 -6.89 12.06
N LEU A 170 -3.49 -5.57 12.00
CA LEU A 170 -3.05 -4.85 10.81
C LEU A 170 -1.55 -4.62 10.90
N TYR A 171 -0.77 -5.15 9.99
CA TYR A 171 0.66 -4.89 9.90
C TYR A 171 0.89 -3.68 9.01
N VAL A 172 1.73 -2.75 9.47
CA VAL A 172 2.02 -1.50 8.78
C VAL A 172 3.52 -1.33 8.69
N MET A 173 4.01 -1.17 7.46
CA MET A 173 5.39 -0.83 7.19
C MET A 173 5.52 0.68 7.16
N ASP A 174 6.24 1.21 8.13
CA ASP A 174 6.59 2.61 8.21
C ASP A 174 7.93 2.85 7.50
N PHE A 175 7.86 3.55 6.36
CA PHE A 175 8.97 3.84 5.47
C PHE A 175 9.37 5.30 5.61
N GLU A 176 10.44 5.55 6.35
CA GLU A 176 10.89 6.90 6.64
C GLU A 176 11.66 7.55 5.46
N GLY A 177 11.98 6.81 4.38
CA GLY A 177 12.62 7.36 3.18
C GLY A 177 13.95 8.07 3.43
N ALA A 178 13.94 9.41 3.42
CA ALA A 178 15.12 10.22 3.71
C ALA A 178 15.25 10.59 5.20
N SER A 179 14.29 10.18 6.03
CA SER A 179 14.29 10.46 7.47
C SER A 179 15.45 9.75 8.18
N PRO A 180 15.95 10.34 9.28
CA PRO A 180 17.04 9.78 10.06
C PRO A 180 16.64 8.53 10.88
N SER A 181 15.37 8.15 10.87
CA SER A 181 14.85 6.99 11.61
C SER A 181 14.93 5.72 10.76
N PRO A 182 15.32 4.56 11.34
CA PRO A 182 15.25 3.30 10.63
C PRO A 182 13.79 2.89 10.36
N PRO A 183 13.52 2.12 9.29
CA PRO A 183 12.18 1.60 9.02
C PRO A 183 11.64 0.76 10.18
N VAL A 184 10.34 0.87 10.45
CA VAL A 184 9.66 0.11 11.51
C VAL A 184 8.46 -0.62 10.96
N LEU A 185 8.43 -1.94 11.14
CA LEU A 185 7.20 -2.69 10.98
C LEU A 185 6.49 -2.70 12.33
N TYR A 186 5.32 -2.07 12.38
CA TYR A 186 4.45 -2.12 13.54
C TYR A 186 3.17 -2.87 13.19
N ARG A 187 2.39 -3.19 14.22
CA ARG A 187 1.08 -3.80 14.08
C ARG A 187 0.06 -3.01 14.87
N VAL A 188 -1.15 -2.87 14.33
CA VAL A 188 -2.30 -2.31 15.03
C VAL A 188 -3.12 -3.48 15.57
N LEU A 189 -3.27 -3.51 16.88
CA LEU A 189 -4.06 -4.53 17.59
C LEU A 189 -5.57 -4.36 17.29
N PRO A 190 -6.41 -5.37 17.60
CA PRO A 190 -7.85 -5.29 17.35
C PRO A 190 -8.56 -4.14 18.07
N ASP A 191 -7.97 -3.63 19.15
CA ASP A 191 -8.46 -2.46 19.90
C ASP A 191 -7.98 -1.12 19.32
N GLY A 192 -7.25 -1.13 18.21
CA GLY A 192 -6.68 0.05 17.56
C GLY A 192 -5.32 0.49 18.10
N THR A 193 -4.74 -0.21 19.09
CA THR A 193 -3.45 0.17 19.66
C THR A 193 -2.30 -0.18 18.71
N PRO A 194 -1.49 0.80 18.24
CA PRO A 194 -0.27 0.49 17.50
C PRO A 194 0.82 -0.05 18.43
N GLN A 195 1.53 -1.09 18.00
CA GLN A 195 2.64 -1.70 18.73
C GLN A 195 3.80 -2.00 17.78
N PRO A 196 5.05 -1.66 18.14
CA PRO A 196 6.22 -2.10 17.40
C PRO A 196 6.22 -3.64 17.28
N PHE A 197 6.60 -4.14 16.11
CA PHE A 197 6.73 -5.58 15.88
C PHE A 197 8.16 -5.95 15.47
N VAL A 198 8.72 -5.23 14.50
CA VAL A 198 10.13 -5.31 14.11
C VAL A 198 10.70 -3.90 14.05
N PHE A 199 11.75 -3.68 14.82
CA PHE A 199 12.46 -2.40 14.97
C PHE A 199 13.92 -2.68 15.34
N ASP A 200 14.81 -1.72 15.11
CA ASP A 200 16.26 -1.84 15.34
C ASP A 200 16.92 -3.07 14.69
N GLU A 201 16.37 -3.54 13.57
CA GLU A 201 16.92 -4.69 12.88
C GLU A 201 18.19 -4.32 12.10
N PRO A 202 19.32 -5.03 12.29
CA PRO A 202 20.55 -4.77 11.54
C PRO A 202 20.38 -4.97 10.02
N ASN A 203 19.31 -5.65 9.60
CA ASN A 203 18.99 -5.93 8.20
C ASN A 203 18.26 -4.77 7.50
N TRP A 204 17.70 -3.81 8.25
CA TRP A 204 17.08 -2.60 7.68
C TRP A 204 17.96 -1.38 7.98
N PRO A 205 19.00 -1.14 7.17
CA PRO A 205 19.79 0.09 7.31
C PRO A 205 18.90 1.32 7.09
N LEU A 206 19.39 2.50 7.50
CA LEU A 206 18.70 3.80 7.37
C LEU A 206 18.24 4.14 5.95
N ASN A 207 18.75 3.45 4.92
CA ASN A 207 18.41 3.67 3.51
C ASN A 207 17.66 2.49 2.87
N ALA A 208 17.18 1.54 3.69
CA ALA A 208 16.24 0.53 3.23
C ALA A 208 14.89 1.18 2.91
N SER A 209 14.20 0.66 1.89
CA SER A 209 12.88 1.12 1.48
C SER A 209 11.87 -0.03 1.49
N PRO A 210 11.67 -0.72 2.63
CA PRO A 210 10.62 -1.72 2.74
C PRO A 210 9.25 -1.03 2.59
N LYS A 211 8.49 -1.44 1.58
CA LYS A 211 7.26 -0.73 1.17
C LYS A 211 6.04 -1.61 1.10
N ASP A 212 6.13 -2.80 0.52
CA ASP A 212 4.95 -3.66 0.31
C ASP A 212 4.97 -4.85 1.24
N LEU A 213 3.79 -5.26 1.70
CA LEU A 213 3.61 -6.34 2.67
C LEU A 213 2.69 -7.41 2.09
N ALA A 214 3.08 -8.69 2.20
CA ALA A 214 2.22 -9.79 1.83
C ALA A 214 2.45 -11.01 2.73
N PHE A 215 1.38 -11.56 3.29
CA PHE A 215 1.44 -12.84 3.98
C PHE A 215 1.45 -13.99 2.97
N ASP A 216 2.09 -15.11 3.31
CA ASP A 216 1.86 -16.39 2.65
C ASP A 216 0.53 -17.00 3.12
N PRO A 217 -0.54 -16.97 2.30
CA PRO A 217 -1.86 -17.41 2.72
C PRO A 217 -2.01 -18.93 2.77
N THR A 218 -1.05 -19.67 2.18
CA THR A 218 -1.13 -21.12 2.05
C THR A 218 -0.30 -21.86 3.09
N GLY A 219 0.61 -21.17 3.75
CA GLY A 219 1.61 -21.79 4.62
C GLY A 219 2.74 -22.48 3.86
N ALA A 220 2.82 -22.35 2.52
CA ALA A 220 3.88 -22.95 1.71
C ALA A 220 5.29 -22.47 2.10
N TYR A 221 5.38 -21.28 2.68
CA TYR A 221 6.58 -20.65 3.22
C TYR A 221 6.46 -20.40 4.72
N GLY A 222 5.71 -21.25 5.45
CA GLY A 222 5.57 -21.17 6.91
C GLY A 222 4.46 -20.23 7.39
N GLY A 223 3.71 -19.60 6.48
CA GLY A 223 2.71 -18.59 6.85
C GLY A 223 3.34 -17.26 7.27
N ASP A 224 4.56 -17.01 6.80
CA ASP A 224 5.36 -15.84 7.13
C ASP A 224 4.91 -14.60 6.36
N LEU A 225 5.38 -13.43 6.82
CA LEU A 225 5.18 -12.14 6.18
C LEU A 225 6.37 -11.85 5.26
N PHE A 226 6.09 -11.37 4.05
CA PHE A 226 7.09 -10.97 3.06
C PHE A 226 7.02 -9.48 2.81
N ILE A 227 8.19 -8.86 2.65
CA ILE A 227 8.33 -7.42 2.51
C ILE A 227 9.19 -7.10 1.30
N ALA A 228 8.64 -6.32 0.37
CA ALA A 228 9.38 -5.82 -0.78
C ALA A 228 10.20 -4.58 -0.38
N ASP A 229 11.51 -4.62 -0.57
CA ASP A 229 12.44 -3.51 -0.34
C ASP A 229 13.17 -3.13 -1.64
N ASP A 230 12.61 -2.14 -2.34
CA ASP A 230 13.13 -1.62 -3.61
C ASP A 230 14.17 -0.50 -3.41
N GLY A 231 14.66 -0.34 -2.18
CA GLY A 231 15.67 0.65 -1.81
C GLY A 231 17.08 0.18 -2.14
N SER A 232 18.05 0.51 -1.28
CA SER A 232 19.43 0.07 -1.50
C SER A 232 19.63 -1.43 -1.38
N SER A 233 18.72 -2.13 -0.68
CA SER A 233 18.83 -3.56 -0.43
C SER A 233 18.48 -4.37 -1.69
N ASP A 234 17.43 -3.97 -2.42
CA ASP A 234 16.96 -4.63 -3.64
C ASP A 234 16.61 -6.11 -3.40
N VAL A 235 15.86 -6.37 -2.32
CA VAL A 235 15.49 -7.72 -1.86
C VAL A 235 14.02 -7.84 -1.41
N ILE A 236 13.57 -9.08 -1.30
CA ILE A 236 12.38 -9.49 -0.57
C ILE A 236 12.85 -10.00 0.80
N TRP A 237 12.37 -9.36 1.87
CA TRP A 237 12.56 -9.84 3.23
C TRP A 237 11.47 -10.84 3.61
N ARG A 238 11.81 -11.79 4.47
CA ARG A 238 10.90 -12.70 5.17
C ARG A 238 10.93 -12.38 6.65
N VAL A 239 9.76 -12.22 7.24
CA VAL A 239 9.55 -11.95 8.66
C VAL A 239 8.74 -13.09 9.25
N THR A 240 9.26 -13.72 10.29
CA THR A 240 8.58 -14.79 11.03
C THR A 240 7.59 -14.21 12.06
N PRO A 241 6.65 -15.00 12.62
CA PRO A 241 5.76 -14.54 13.68
C PRO A 241 6.48 -14.06 14.95
N SER A 242 7.70 -14.52 15.18
CA SER A 242 8.56 -14.08 16.28
C SER A 242 9.34 -12.79 15.98
N GLY A 243 9.14 -12.18 14.81
CA GLY A 243 9.80 -10.93 14.39
C GLY A 243 11.19 -11.13 13.77
N VAL A 244 11.67 -12.36 13.60
CA VAL A 244 12.98 -12.60 12.96
C VAL A 244 12.89 -12.24 11.47
N VAL A 245 13.79 -11.35 11.03
CA VAL A 245 13.93 -10.92 9.63
C VAL A 245 15.09 -11.64 8.95
N THR A 246 14.86 -12.18 7.77
CA THR A 246 15.89 -12.79 6.91
C THR A 246 15.65 -12.40 5.46
N GLU A 247 16.73 -12.31 4.66
CA GLU A 247 16.58 -12.21 3.21
C GLU A 247 15.93 -13.47 2.65
N PHE A 248 14.90 -13.31 1.81
CA PHE A 248 14.23 -14.41 1.13
C PHE A 248 14.72 -14.59 -0.30
N ALA A 249 14.78 -13.50 -1.06
CA ALA A 249 15.22 -13.49 -2.46
C ALA A 249 15.66 -12.08 -2.88
N PRO A 250 16.62 -11.94 -3.80
CA PRO A 250 16.91 -10.65 -4.45
C PRO A 250 15.82 -10.30 -5.48
N PHE A 251 15.67 -9.02 -5.81
CA PHE A 251 14.90 -8.64 -7.00
C PHE A 251 15.65 -9.04 -8.27
N PRO A 252 14.93 -9.52 -9.31
CA PRO A 252 15.53 -9.79 -10.60
C PRO A 252 15.99 -8.48 -11.26
N ARG A 253 17.29 -8.39 -11.56
CA ARG A 253 17.90 -7.30 -12.34
C ARG A 253 17.93 -7.60 -13.82
#